data_AF-A0A0P0CL47-F1
#
_entry.id   AF-A0A0P0CL47-F1
#
_cell.length_a   1.000
_cell.length_b   1.000
_cell.length_c   1.000
_cell.angle_alpha   90.00
_cell.angle_beta   90.00
_cell.angle_gamma   90.00
#
_symmetry.space_group_name_H-M   'P 1'
#
loop_
_entity.id
_entity.type
_entity.pdbx_description
1 polymer ?
#
loop_
_entity_poly.entity_id
_entity_poly.type
_entity_poly.pdbx_seq_one_letter_code
_entity_poly.pdbx_strand_id
1 'polypeptide(L)'
;MARKAEKEQIITAQPEVLMIRGNQVPVEVQAQLPKNLLNNDYRYGIRIYYKGTKGIEEHVGSLGFDFGNYNFVEGKPTMMSSFAFPYSPSKITGQLMAQGVITDPKGRKKYTKAKVLAQGIITTPTLIQTVHAPAYAPEPVKSDSAGPLRFPIYFDQGLATLRQGYGTNLQLLDEFIKSNQKTTKIEIVAMHSPDQMETSTRNLATRRAVAVERFIKQKIDTEGYNNTVSDINFDVRTVQNNWQAMLGRVQSSALPEEQKQQILAIVNGPGSFSEKEEKLQALPAYDYLETYVYPVLRFAEVTVDSKTNPKRDYEVYLLAKKIVENRANADALTAEEMRYAATLTPLLAEKRRIYESAVETYMGWQSLNNLGMVFFEQAQKEIRPKVKQALLEKAILNLRYAAHRKPEAQQFYNLAVAHHQHGDPLEALQSYDYAIRLGGPLPVLQQVFTDKAALELSIGQYDDAVRSLSFAGTGYAAQFNMALLYFLKENYEGAAELGQKLLATYPQDANAHYLMAVIGARSQKEELMAQHLREAIKVQPTLAGKAIEDLEFRKYHKTTAFADALKQKR
;
A
#
# COMPACT_ATOMS: atom_id res chain seq x y z
N MET A 1 -44.98 40.95 7.04
CA MET A 1 -43.68 40.24 7.09
C MET A 1 -43.28 39.63 5.74
N ALA A 2 -43.94 38.58 5.22
CA ALA A 2 -43.54 37.88 3.97
C ALA A 2 -43.23 38.79 2.77
N ARG A 3 -44.15 39.68 2.39
CA ARG A 3 -43.96 40.61 1.26
C ARG A 3 -42.80 41.59 1.45
N LYS A 4 -42.50 41.98 2.71
CA LYS A 4 -41.38 42.87 3.03
C LYS A 4 -40.07 42.09 2.92
N ALA A 5 -40.01 40.88 3.47
CA ALA A 5 -38.88 39.97 3.31
C ALA A 5 -38.58 39.72 1.82
N GLU A 6 -39.59 39.36 1.02
CA GLU A 6 -39.44 39.10 -0.42
C GLU A 6 -38.83 40.27 -1.20
N LYS A 7 -39.16 41.52 -0.84
CA LYS A 7 -38.70 42.71 -1.56
C LYS A 7 -37.29 43.16 -1.15
N GLU A 8 -36.95 43.01 0.12
CA GLU A 8 -35.80 43.71 0.72
C GLU A 8 -34.72 42.75 1.26
N GLN A 9 -34.98 41.45 1.36
CA GLN A 9 -33.96 40.50 1.81
C GLN A 9 -32.92 40.22 0.72
N ILE A 10 -31.67 40.04 1.14
CA ILE A 10 -30.58 39.62 0.28
C ILE A 10 -30.13 38.25 0.78
N ILE A 11 -30.09 37.27 -0.13
CA ILE A 11 -29.61 35.92 0.15
C ILE A 11 -28.65 35.54 -0.97
N THR A 12 -27.45 35.13 -0.60
CA THR A 12 -26.35 34.77 -1.52
C THR A 12 -25.74 33.44 -1.08
N ALA A 13 -25.12 32.75 -2.02
CA ALA A 13 -24.35 31.53 -1.77
C ALA A 13 -22.91 31.72 -2.27
N GLN A 14 -21.95 31.17 -1.55
CA GLN A 14 -20.55 31.10 -1.94
C GLN A 14 -20.05 29.65 -1.89
N PRO A 15 -19.43 29.13 -2.97
CA PRO A 15 -19.29 29.78 -4.28
C PRO A 15 -20.63 29.93 -5.03
N GLU A 16 -20.73 30.91 -5.94
CA GLU A 16 -21.92 31.10 -6.80
C GLU A 16 -22.18 29.90 -7.72
N VAL A 17 -21.12 29.18 -8.09
CA VAL A 17 -21.18 27.92 -8.83
C VAL A 17 -20.70 26.81 -7.91
N LEU A 18 -21.61 25.90 -7.56
CA LEU A 18 -21.30 24.80 -6.66
C LEU A 18 -20.32 23.83 -7.32
N MET A 19 -19.46 23.23 -6.52
CA MET A 19 -18.47 22.25 -6.95
C MET A 19 -18.39 21.13 -5.92
N ILE A 20 -18.26 19.91 -6.40
CA ILE A 20 -18.03 18.75 -5.54
C ILE A 20 -16.65 18.82 -4.87
N ARG A 21 -16.59 18.45 -3.58
CA ARG A 21 -15.36 18.15 -2.83
C ARG A 21 -15.52 16.82 -2.11
N GLY A 22 -14.73 15.82 -2.48
CA GLY A 22 -14.89 14.44 -2.07
C GLY A 22 -16.28 13.94 -2.46
N ASN A 23 -17.09 13.56 -1.47
CA ASN A 23 -18.47 13.11 -1.65
C ASN A 23 -19.51 14.19 -1.27
N GLN A 24 -19.08 15.43 -1.04
CA GLN A 24 -19.93 16.51 -0.53
C GLN A 24 -19.93 17.70 -1.47
N VAL A 25 -20.97 18.53 -1.38
CA VAL A 25 -21.06 19.82 -2.05
C VAL A 25 -21.11 20.90 -0.97
N PRO A 26 -19.97 21.49 -0.59
CA PRO A 26 -19.94 22.55 0.39
C PRO A 26 -20.51 23.85 -0.19
N VAL A 27 -21.24 24.59 0.63
CA VAL A 27 -21.75 25.92 0.30
C VAL A 27 -21.91 26.76 1.56
N GLU A 28 -21.46 28.01 1.50
CA GLU A 28 -21.75 29.01 2.51
C GLU A 28 -22.94 29.85 2.06
N VAL A 29 -23.92 30.04 2.92
CA VAL A 29 -25.10 30.87 2.62
C VAL A 29 -25.15 32.04 3.57
N GLN A 30 -25.20 33.24 3.00
CA GLN A 30 -25.38 34.48 3.74
C GLN A 30 -26.78 35.03 3.46
N ALA A 31 -27.44 35.51 4.50
CA ALA A 31 -28.71 36.20 4.41
C ALA A 31 -28.69 37.50 5.22
N GLN A 32 -29.16 38.58 4.61
CA GLN A 32 -29.40 39.86 5.26
C GLN A 32 -30.88 40.21 5.13
N LEU A 33 -31.52 40.49 6.27
CA LEU A 33 -32.94 40.79 6.36
C LEU A 33 -33.21 42.30 6.38
N PRO A 34 -34.43 42.73 6.04
CA PRO A 34 -34.86 44.11 6.15
C PRO A 34 -34.82 44.62 7.60
N LYS A 35 -34.59 45.93 7.77
CA LYS A 35 -34.72 46.59 9.08
C LYS A 35 -36.13 46.38 9.63
N ASN A 36 -36.23 46.08 10.92
CA ASN A 36 -37.50 45.88 11.62
C ASN A 36 -38.39 44.79 10.96
N LEU A 37 -37.78 43.74 10.39
CA LEU A 37 -38.53 42.56 9.95
C LEU A 37 -38.80 41.60 11.11
N LEU A 38 -37.86 41.49 12.04
CA LEU A 38 -37.93 40.59 13.19
C LEU A 38 -38.72 41.26 14.30
N ASN A 39 -39.81 40.61 14.71
CA ASN A 39 -40.73 41.06 15.76
C ASN A 39 -40.85 39.93 16.79
N ASN A 40 -41.10 40.25 18.07
CA ASN A 40 -41.14 39.23 19.14
C ASN A 40 -42.21 38.13 18.94
N ASP A 41 -43.28 38.43 18.19
CA ASP A 41 -44.40 37.49 18.01
C ASP A 41 -44.20 36.49 16.86
N TYR A 42 -43.18 36.66 16.00
CA TYR A 42 -43.01 35.81 14.82
C TYR A 42 -41.58 35.34 14.67
N ARG A 43 -41.40 34.05 14.36
CA ARG A 43 -40.07 33.51 14.00
C ARG A 43 -39.87 33.56 12.50
N TYR A 44 -38.73 34.07 12.08
CA TYR A 44 -38.31 34.06 10.68
C TYR A 44 -37.12 33.12 10.51
N GLY A 45 -37.21 32.23 9.54
CA GLY A 45 -36.08 31.41 9.11
C GLY A 45 -36.00 31.33 7.60
N ILE A 46 -34.88 30.84 7.09
CA ILE A 46 -34.69 30.57 5.66
C ILE A 46 -34.35 29.09 5.54
N ARG A 47 -35.23 28.33 4.89
CA ARG A 47 -34.97 26.95 4.51
C ARG A 47 -34.09 26.94 3.27
N ILE A 48 -33.01 26.17 3.30
CA ILE A 48 -32.11 25.93 2.19
C ILE A 48 -32.28 24.47 1.77
N TYR A 49 -32.54 24.25 0.48
CA TYR A 49 -32.78 22.92 -0.06
C TYR A 49 -32.23 22.81 -1.48
N TYR A 50 -31.82 21.61 -1.86
CA TYR A 50 -31.41 21.30 -3.22
C TYR A 50 -32.57 20.69 -3.98
N LYS A 51 -32.91 21.24 -5.13
CA LYS A 51 -33.97 20.76 -6.00
C LYS A 51 -33.36 20.06 -7.21
N GLY A 52 -33.47 18.74 -7.26
CA GLY A 52 -33.00 17.93 -8.39
C GLY A 52 -33.92 18.04 -9.63
N THR A 53 -33.49 17.45 -10.75
CA THR A 53 -34.21 17.50 -12.04
C THR A 53 -35.59 16.87 -12.02
N LYS A 54 -35.82 15.86 -11.17
CA LYS A 54 -37.14 15.23 -10.97
C LYS A 54 -38.04 15.98 -9.99
N GLY A 55 -37.66 17.19 -9.57
CA GLY A 55 -38.40 17.99 -8.59
C GLY A 55 -38.26 17.53 -7.14
N ILE A 56 -37.44 16.51 -6.88
CA ILE A 56 -37.12 16.04 -5.53
C ILE A 56 -36.37 17.15 -4.78
N GLU A 57 -36.91 17.53 -3.63
CA GLU A 57 -36.28 18.49 -2.71
C GLU A 57 -35.53 17.76 -1.60
N GLU A 58 -34.25 18.05 -1.46
CA GLU A 58 -33.42 17.57 -0.36
C GLU A 58 -33.11 18.74 0.57
N HIS A 59 -33.40 18.57 1.86
CA HIS A 59 -33.08 19.59 2.85
C HIS A 59 -31.56 19.68 3.04
N VAL A 60 -30.99 20.88 2.86
CA VAL A 60 -29.55 21.15 3.02
C VAL A 60 -29.28 21.78 4.38
N GLY A 61 -30.15 22.71 4.82
CA GLY A 61 -29.98 23.42 6.08
C GLY A 61 -30.98 24.55 6.26
N SER A 62 -30.83 25.31 7.33
CA SER A 62 -31.67 26.48 7.59
C SER A 62 -30.95 27.57 8.38
N LEU A 63 -31.26 28.82 8.07
CA LEU A 63 -30.84 29.99 8.85
C LEU A 63 -32.01 30.44 9.72
N GLY A 64 -31.92 30.29 11.04
CA GLY A 64 -32.96 30.71 11.99
C GLY A 64 -32.62 32.08 12.58
N PHE A 65 -33.40 33.12 12.27
CA PHE A 65 -33.19 34.47 12.79
C PHE A 65 -33.89 34.65 14.14
N ASP A 66 -33.47 33.85 15.11
CA ASP A 66 -33.85 34.02 16.50
C ASP A 66 -32.99 35.11 17.16
N PHE A 67 -33.56 35.80 18.14
CA PHE A 67 -32.86 36.89 18.83
C PHE A 67 -31.58 36.36 19.51
N GLY A 68 -30.45 37.03 19.24
CA GLY A 68 -29.12 36.61 19.71
C GLY A 68 -28.33 35.71 18.75
N ASN A 69 -28.95 35.20 17.67
CA ASN A 69 -28.30 34.29 16.73
C ASN A 69 -27.82 34.98 15.43
N TYR A 70 -27.98 36.30 15.31
CA TYR A 70 -27.58 37.08 14.12
C TYR A 70 -26.84 38.36 14.51
N ASN A 71 -26.05 38.88 13.57
CA ASN A 71 -25.32 40.15 13.72
C ASN A 71 -26.04 41.28 12.98
N PHE A 72 -25.65 42.53 13.22
CA PHE A 72 -26.10 43.66 12.42
C PHE A 72 -25.00 44.14 11.48
N VAL A 73 -25.27 44.16 10.18
CA VAL A 73 -24.41 44.78 9.15
C VAL A 73 -25.21 45.92 8.54
N GLU A 74 -24.71 47.16 8.61
CA GLU A 74 -25.42 48.37 8.17
C GLU A 74 -26.80 48.55 8.82
N GLY A 75 -26.92 48.10 10.07
CA GLY A 75 -28.17 48.14 10.85
C GLY A 75 -29.24 47.15 10.35
N LYS A 76 -28.89 46.17 9.52
CA LYS A 76 -29.76 45.09 9.07
C LYS A 76 -29.34 43.75 9.70
N PRO A 77 -30.28 42.89 10.15
CA PRO A 77 -29.96 41.55 10.64
C PRO A 77 -29.28 40.72 9.55
N THR A 78 -28.12 40.14 9.86
CA THR A 78 -27.30 39.35 8.93
C THR A 78 -26.84 38.06 9.60
N MET A 79 -26.94 36.96 8.87
CA MET A 79 -26.48 35.64 9.29
C MET A 79 -25.71 34.97 8.15
N MET A 80 -24.72 34.18 8.49
CA MET A 80 -23.92 33.39 7.57
C MET A 80 -23.70 32.01 8.19
N SER A 81 -23.81 30.95 7.39
CA SER A 81 -23.53 29.59 7.85
C SER A 81 -23.07 28.72 6.70
N SER A 82 -22.17 27.78 7.02
CA SER A 82 -21.68 26.77 6.09
C SER A 82 -22.55 25.52 6.15
N PHE A 83 -22.87 25.01 4.98
CA PHE A 83 -23.62 23.78 4.78
C PHE A 83 -22.85 22.86 3.84
N ALA A 84 -23.20 21.58 3.88
CA ALA A 84 -22.77 20.60 2.90
C ALA A 84 -23.88 19.57 2.72
N PHE A 85 -23.98 19.02 1.52
CA PHE A 85 -24.90 17.92 1.23
C PHE A 85 -24.21 16.88 0.34
N PRO A 86 -24.58 15.59 0.47
CA PRO A 86 -23.93 14.53 -0.27
C PRO A 86 -24.22 14.64 -1.77
N TYR A 87 -23.20 14.45 -2.59
CA TYR A 87 -23.36 14.40 -4.04
C TYR A 87 -23.95 13.06 -4.50
N SER A 88 -24.75 13.10 -5.56
CA SER A 88 -25.16 11.94 -6.35
C SER A 88 -25.29 12.37 -7.82
N PRO A 89 -25.05 11.48 -8.81
CA PRO A 89 -25.11 11.84 -10.23
C PRO A 89 -26.40 12.55 -10.66
N SER A 90 -27.54 12.18 -10.06
CA SER A 90 -28.84 12.81 -10.32
C SER A 90 -28.94 14.29 -9.94
N LYS A 91 -27.95 14.84 -9.23
CA LYS A 91 -27.93 16.24 -8.77
C LYS A 91 -27.20 17.18 -9.73
N ILE A 92 -26.48 16.68 -10.74
CA ILE A 92 -25.60 17.50 -11.59
C ILE A 92 -26.28 18.76 -12.17
N THR A 93 -27.54 18.64 -12.62
CA THR A 93 -28.33 19.71 -13.27
C THR A 93 -29.43 20.33 -12.38
N GLY A 94 -29.32 20.19 -11.05
CA GLY A 94 -30.29 20.73 -10.09
C GLY A 94 -30.10 22.22 -9.74
N GLN A 95 -30.77 22.68 -8.68
CA GLN A 95 -30.69 24.07 -8.20
C GLN A 95 -30.62 24.11 -6.68
N LEU A 96 -29.74 24.94 -6.13
CA LEU A 96 -29.78 25.30 -4.71
C LEU A 96 -30.80 26.41 -4.51
N MET A 97 -31.75 26.19 -3.61
CA MET A 97 -32.89 27.05 -3.39
C MET A 97 -32.90 27.57 -1.95
N ALA A 98 -33.36 28.82 -1.78
CA ALA A 98 -33.69 29.39 -0.49
C ALA A 98 -35.14 29.84 -0.44
N GLN A 99 -35.80 29.61 0.69
CA GLN A 99 -37.17 30.03 0.92
C GLN A 99 -37.37 30.50 2.35
N GLY A 100 -37.86 31.73 2.52
CA GLY A 100 -38.23 32.27 3.82
C GLY A 100 -39.43 31.54 4.40
N VAL A 101 -39.38 31.27 5.70
CA VAL A 101 -40.41 30.60 6.49
C VAL A 101 -40.74 31.49 7.68
N ILE A 102 -41.99 31.94 7.76
CA ILE A 102 -42.52 32.70 8.88
C ILE A 102 -43.39 31.78 9.69
N THR A 103 -43.14 31.69 10.99
CA THR A 103 -43.95 30.90 11.92
C THR A 103 -44.62 31.85 12.91
N ASP A 104 -45.95 31.79 13.02
CA ASP A 104 -46.73 32.57 13.99
C ASP A 104 -46.68 31.96 15.41
N PRO A 105 -47.18 32.65 16.46
CA PRO A 105 -47.19 32.11 17.82
C PRO A 105 -47.96 30.80 17.99
N LYS A 106 -48.88 30.49 17.07
CA LYS A 106 -49.70 29.27 17.06
C LYS A 106 -49.04 28.14 16.25
N GLY A 107 -47.82 28.36 15.73
CA GLY A 107 -47.06 27.38 14.96
C GLY A 107 -47.42 27.31 13.47
N ARG A 108 -48.30 28.17 12.96
CA ARG A 108 -48.69 28.17 11.54
C ARG A 108 -47.58 28.79 10.69
N LYS A 109 -47.26 28.11 9.58
CA LYS A 109 -46.17 28.51 8.67
C LYS A 109 -46.69 29.23 7.43
N LYS A 110 -45.99 30.28 7.03
CA LYS A 110 -46.16 30.97 5.74
C LYS A 110 -44.82 31.10 5.04
N TYR A 111 -44.80 30.85 3.74
CA TYR A 111 -43.58 30.82 2.94
C TYR A 111 -43.48 32.05 2.03
N THR A 112 -42.25 32.49 1.77
CA THR A 112 -41.96 33.44 0.68
C THR A 112 -41.87 32.72 -0.67
N LYS A 113 -41.78 33.47 -1.77
CA LYS A 113 -41.27 32.95 -3.04
C LYS A 113 -39.87 32.34 -2.84
N ALA A 114 -39.63 31.19 -3.47
CA ALA A 114 -38.32 30.56 -3.48
C ALA A 114 -37.37 31.33 -4.40
N LYS A 115 -36.11 31.45 -3.99
CA LYS A 115 -35.03 32.09 -4.75
C LYS A 115 -33.98 31.05 -5.10
N VAL A 116 -33.53 31.03 -6.36
CA VAL A 116 -32.37 30.24 -6.76
C VAL A 116 -31.11 30.92 -6.24
N LEU A 117 -30.27 30.18 -5.51
CA LEU A 117 -28.97 30.64 -5.04
C LEU A 117 -27.84 30.21 -5.97
N ALA A 118 -27.89 28.97 -6.47
CA ALA A 118 -26.87 28.43 -7.38
C ALA A 118 -27.48 27.42 -8.35
N GLN A 119 -26.84 27.24 -9.51
CA GLN A 119 -27.31 26.37 -10.60
C GLN A 119 -26.34 25.21 -10.80
N GLY A 120 -26.85 23.98 -10.72
CA GLY A 120 -26.14 22.72 -10.91
C GLY A 120 -24.92 22.56 -9.99
N ILE A 121 -24.07 21.57 -10.30
CA ILE A 121 -22.84 21.26 -9.58
C ILE A 121 -21.73 20.94 -10.60
N ILE A 122 -20.58 21.60 -10.49
CA ILE A 122 -19.37 21.26 -11.25
C ILE A 122 -18.80 19.94 -10.72
N THR A 123 -18.53 19.02 -11.64
CA THR A 123 -17.99 17.68 -11.35
C THR A 123 -16.61 17.44 -11.94
N THR A 124 -15.97 18.46 -12.53
CA THR A 124 -14.61 18.37 -13.07
C THR A 124 -13.58 17.78 -12.08
N PRO A 125 -13.63 18.07 -10.76
CA PRO A 125 -12.76 17.39 -9.79
C PRO A 125 -12.90 15.87 -9.78
N THR A 126 -14.00 15.27 -10.25
CA THR A 126 -14.14 13.81 -10.31
C THR A 126 -13.36 13.16 -11.46
N LEU A 127 -12.67 13.95 -12.29
CA LEU A 127 -11.79 13.42 -13.34
C LEU A 127 -10.45 12.91 -12.80
N ILE A 128 -10.19 13.09 -11.49
CA ILE A 128 -8.99 12.59 -10.82
C ILE A 128 -8.73 11.13 -11.19
N GLN A 129 -7.47 10.84 -11.48
CA GLN A 129 -6.98 9.50 -11.77
C GLN A 129 -6.25 8.94 -10.55
N THR A 130 -6.36 7.64 -10.35
CA THR A 130 -5.68 6.93 -9.26
C THR A 130 -4.91 5.75 -9.84
N VAL A 131 -3.81 5.38 -9.20
CA VAL A 131 -3.14 4.11 -9.46
C VAL A 131 -3.90 3.00 -8.73
N HIS A 132 -4.14 3.17 -7.42
CA HIS A 132 -4.80 2.19 -6.55
C HIS A 132 -4.34 0.74 -6.84
N ALA A 133 -3.03 0.51 -6.74
CA ALA A 133 -2.42 -0.80 -6.98
C ALA A 133 -1.91 -1.42 -5.66
N PRO A 134 -2.80 -1.70 -4.68
CA PRO A 134 -2.39 -2.44 -3.52
C PRO A 134 -1.99 -3.87 -3.94
N ALA A 135 -1.03 -4.47 -3.25
CA ALA A 135 -0.39 -5.69 -3.68
C ALA A 135 -0.53 -6.83 -2.65
N TYR A 136 -0.64 -8.06 -3.17
CA TYR A 136 -0.39 -9.23 -2.34
C TYR A 136 1.04 -9.21 -1.80
N ALA A 137 1.22 -9.75 -0.60
CA ALA A 137 2.53 -10.16 -0.15
C ALA A 137 3.02 -11.24 -1.14
N PRO A 138 4.26 -11.11 -1.65
CA PRO A 138 4.79 -12.08 -2.58
C PRO A 138 4.87 -13.43 -1.88
N GLU A 139 4.33 -14.47 -2.53
CA GLU A 139 4.64 -15.84 -2.14
C GLU A 139 5.88 -16.25 -2.92
N PRO A 140 6.94 -16.77 -2.25
CA PRO A 140 8.05 -17.35 -2.98
C PRO A 140 7.49 -18.44 -3.90
N VAL A 141 7.89 -18.42 -5.17
CA VAL A 141 7.69 -19.56 -6.06
C VAL A 141 8.33 -20.74 -5.34
N LYS A 142 7.65 -21.90 -5.28
CA LYS A 142 8.25 -23.16 -4.80
C LYS A 142 9.64 -23.27 -5.41
N SER A 143 10.66 -22.99 -4.60
CA SER A 143 12.02 -23.20 -5.05
C SER A 143 12.19 -24.72 -5.06
N ASP A 144 12.22 -25.32 -6.24
CA ASP A 144 12.59 -26.73 -6.40
C ASP A 144 13.98 -27.04 -5.82
N SER A 145 14.74 -26.01 -5.47
CA SER A 145 15.96 -26.08 -4.68
C SER A 145 15.83 -25.25 -3.41
N ALA A 146 15.53 -25.91 -2.28
CA ALA A 146 16.16 -25.45 -1.05
C ALA A 146 17.67 -25.56 -1.32
N GLY A 147 18.41 -24.46 -1.22
CA GLY A 147 19.87 -24.50 -1.35
C GLY A 147 20.47 -25.51 -0.37
N PRO A 148 21.74 -25.91 -0.56
CA PRO A 148 22.37 -26.92 0.29
C PRO A 148 22.26 -26.55 1.77
N LEU A 149 21.79 -27.49 2.60
CA LEU A 149 21.69 -27.33 4.05
C LEU A 149 23.08 -27.38 4.66
N ARG A 150 23.38 -26.50 5.63
CA ARG A 150 24.70 -26.40 6.27
C ARG A 150 24.61 -26.61 7.77
N PHE A 151 25.48 -27.47 8.31
CA PHE A 151 25.54 -27.82 9.72
C PHE A 151 26.98 -27.69 10.24
N PRO A 152 27.33 -26.60 10.94
CA PRO A 152 28.67 -26.44 11.49
C PRO A 152 28.82 -27.21 12.80
N ILE A 153 29.67 -28.22 12.82
CA ILE A 153 29.93 -29.08 13.98
C ILE A 153 31.19 -28.60 14.71
N TYR A 154 31.02 -28.07 15.92
CA TYR A 154 32.12 -27.52 16.73
C TYR A 154 32.79 -28.57 17.63
N PHE A 155 34.09 -28.40 17.87
CA PHE A 155 34.94 -29.29 18.66
C PHE A 155 35.63 -28.57 19.82
N ASP A 156 35.95 -29.33 20.86
CA ASP A 156 36.87 -28.91 21.92
C ASP A 156 38.31 -28.80 21.41
N GLN A 157 39.10 -27.97 22.09
CA GLN A 157 40.49 -27.71 21.74
C GLN A 157 41.31 -29.01 21.72
N GLY A 158 42.03 -29.25 20.62
CA GLY A 158 42.87 -30.44 20.44
C GLY A 158 42.11 -31.75 20.28
N LEU A 159 40.78 -31.73 20.36
CA LEU A 159 39.93 -32.91 20.31
C LEU A 159 39.20 -33.06 18.97
N ALA A 160 39.00 -34.31 18.59
CA ALA A 160 38.18 -34.71 17.43
C ALA A 160 36.91 -35.48 17.86
N THR A 161 36.64 -35.54 19.16
CA THR A 161 35.44 -36.17 19.72
C THR A 161 34.23 -35.28 19.47
N LEU A 162 33.16 -35.89 18.95
CA LEU A 162 31.89 -35.20 18.74
C LEU A 162 31.23 -34.91 20.09
N ARG A 163 30.89 -33.64 20.34
CA ARG A 163 30.19 -33.23 21.56
C ARG A 163 28.75 -33.78 21.52
N GLN A 164 28.34 -34.46 22.59
CA GLN A 164 26.99 -34.98 22.76
C GLN A 164 26.25 -34.11 23.78
N GLY A 165 25.05 -33.63 23.44
CA GLY A 165 24.24 -32.78 24.32
C GLY A 165 23.19 -31.96 23.58
N TYR A 166 22.16 -31.52 24.31
CA TYR A 166 21.08 -30.68 23.77
C TYR A 166 21.63 -29.32 23.29
N GLY A 167 21.16 -28.87 22.12
CA GLY A 167 21.51 -27.57 21.56
C GLY A 167 22.80 -27.52 20.74
N THR A 168 23.41 -28.69 20.44
CA THR A 168 24.51 -28.77 19.47
C THR A 168 23.99 -28.92 18.03
N ASN A 169 24.74 -28.41 17.06
CA ASN A 169 24.42 -28.63 15.64
C ASN A 169 24.54 -30.10 15.20
N LEU A 170 25.19 -30.94 16.01
CA LEU A 170 25.21 -32.39 15.80
C LEU A 170 23.82 -33.01 15.98
N GLN A 171 23.01 -32.49 16.92
CA GLN A 171 21.62 -32.91 17.10
C GLN A 171 20.77 -32.50 15.90
N LEU A 172 20.94 -31.29 15.38
CA LEU A 172 20.23 -30.84 14.17
C LEU A 172 20.57 -31.68 12.94
N LEU A 173 21.84 -32.07 12.81
CA LEU A 173 22.28 -33.00 11.77
C LEU A 173 21.66 -34.40 11.95
N ASP A 174 21.58 -34.90 13.19
CA ASP A 174 20.93 -36.18 13.52
C ASP A 174 19.43 -36.15 13.17
N GLU A 175 18.73 -35.09 13.56
CA GLU A 175 17.31 -34.88 13.24
C GLU A 175 17.07 -34.78 11.73
N PHE A 176 17.98 -34.10 11.02
CA PHE A 176 17.94 -34.04 9.56
C PHE A 176 18.09 -35.44 8.94
N ILE A 177 19.06 -36.25 9.39
CA ILE A 177 19.24 -37.62 8.87
C ILE A 177 17.98 -38.47 9.12
N LYS A 178 17.39 -38.36 10.32
CA LYS A 178 16.13 -39.04 10.68
C LYS A 178 14.93 -38.59 9.85
N SER A 179 14.91 -37.34 9.39
CA SER A 179 13.88 -36.83 8.49
C SER A 179 13.84 -37.55 7.13
N ASN A 180 14.88 -38.33 6.80
CA ASN A 180 14.92 -39.23 5.66
C ASN A 180 14.68 -38.56 4.30
N GLN A 181 15.11 -37.30 4.17
CA GLN A 181 15.16 -36.62 2.88
C GLN A 181 16.17 -37.30 1.96
N LYS A 182 15.84 -37.45 0.66
CA LYS A 182 16.73 -38.13 -0.30
C LYS A 182 17.97 -37.28 -0.54
N THR A 183 19.12 -37.74 -0.07
CA THR A 183 20.40 -37.05 -0.16
C THR A 183 21.19 -37.58 -1.35
N THR A 184 21.79 -36.67 -2.13
CA THR A 184 22.64 -37.03 -3.28
C THR A 184 24.11 -36.76 -3.02
N LYS A 185 24.43 -35.74 -2.21
CA LYS A 185 25.82 -35.36 -1.90
C LYS A 185 25.92 -34.82 -0.49
N ILE A 186 27.02 -35.18 0.18
CA ILE A 186 27.41 -34.63 1.48
C ILE A 186 28.84 -34.14 1.36
N GLU A 187 29.07 -32.85 1.57
CA GLU A 187 30.41 -32.27 1.68
C GLU A 187 30.75 -32.08 3.15
N ILE A 188 31.97 -32.45 3.56
CA ILE A 188 32.48 -32.25 4.90
C ILE A 188 33.78 -31.48 4.79
N VAL A 189 33.81 -30.25 5.29
CA VAL A 189 35.02 -29.42 5.33
C VAL A 189 35.41 -29.19 6.78
N ALA A 190 36.45 -29.90 7.23
CA ALA A 190 36.94 -29.80 8.60
C ALA A 190 38.17 -28.91 8.71
N MET A 191 38.25 -28.16 9.81
CA MET A 191 39.38 -27.28 10.10
C MET A 191 39.80 -27.30 11.57
N HIS A 192 40.92 -26.64 11.82
CA HIS A 192 41.46 -26.39 13.15
C HIS A 192 41.70 -24.88 13.28
N SER A 193 41.71 -24.37 14.51
CA SER A 193 42.11 -22.98 14.76
C SER A 193 43.63 -22.82 14.59
N PRO A 194 44.12 -21.59 14.40
CA PRO A 194 45.55 -21.33 14.26
C PRO A 194 46.40 -21.64 15.50
N ASP A 195 45.79 -21.75 16.68
CA ASP A 195 46.55 -21.88 17.94
C ASP A 195 47.50 -23.09 17.97
N GLN A 196 48.55 -22.94 18.77
CA GLN A 196 49.65 -23.89 18.84
C GLN A 196 49.21 -25.32 19.18
N MET A 197 48.24 -25.50 20.08
CA MET A 197 47.75 -26.83 20.46
C MET A 197 47.01 -27.50 19.29
N GLU A 198 46.23 -26.73 18.54
CA GLU A 198 45.46 -27.22 17.40
C GLU A 198 46.33 -27.56 16.18
N THR A 199 47.35 -26.75 15.92
CA THR A 199 48.31 -26.94 14.81
C THR A 199 49.33 -28.05 15.08
N SER A 200 49.78 -28.20 16.33
CA SER A 200 50.75 -29.25 16.71
C SER A 200 50.10 -30.63 16.88
N THR A 201 48.78 -30.68 17.09
CA THR A 201 48.05 -31.95 17.22
C THR A 201 47.98 -32.68 15.87
N ARG A 202 48.66 -33.82 15.79
CA ARG A 202 48.80 -34.61 14.55
C ARG A 202 47.44 -34.88 13.88
N ASN A 203 47.31 -34.42 12.63
CA ASN A 203 46.18 -34.66 11.74
C ASN A 203 44.81 -34.26 12.31
N LEU A 204 44.75 -33.21 13.15
CA LEU A 204 43.53 -32.87 13.89
C LEU A 204 42.31 -32.61 13.00
N ALA A 205 42.43 -31.75 11.98
CA ALA A 205 41.34 -31.49 11.03
C ALA A 205 40.87 -32.77 10.30
N THR A 206 41.80 -33.65 9.91
CA THR A 206 41.47 -34.93 9.29
C THR A 206 40.72 -35.85 10.23
N ARG A 207 41.14 -35.95 11.50
CA ARG A 207 40.43 -36.77 12.50
C ARG A 207 39.02 -36.24 12.74
N ARG A 208 38.81 -34.92 12.74
CA ARG A 208 37.49 -34.29 12.86
C ARG A 208 36.59 -34.62 11.67
N ALA A 209 37.12 -34.50 10.44
CA ALA A 209 36.39 -34.86 9.23
C ALA A 209 35.92 -36.32 9.27
N VAL A 210 36.83 -37.24 9.62
CA VAL A 210 36.54 -38.68 9.73
C VAL A 210 35.53 -38.97 10.84
N ALA A 211 35.59 -38.28 11.97
CA ALA A 211 34.62 -38.45 13.05
C ALA A 211 33.20 -38.08 12.61
N VAL A 212 33.05 -36.94 11.92
CA VAL A 212 31.75 -36.49 11.39
C VAL A 212 31.25 -37.40 10.27
N GLU A 213 32.13 -37.78 9.34
CA GLU A 213 31.80 -38.71 8.26
C GLU A 213 31.29 -40.05 8.82
N ARG A 214 32.00 -40.61 9.81
CA ARG A 214 31.61 -41.87 10.46
C ARG A 214 30.26 -41.75 11.14
N PHE A 215 30.01 -40.65 11.85
CA PHE A 215 28.72 -40.39 12.48
C PHE A 215 27.58 -40.37 11.46
N ILE A 216 27.74 -39.63 10.37
CA ILE A 216 26.74 -39.52 9.31
C ILE A 216 26.48 -40.89 8.67
N LYS A 217 27.53 -41.63 8.28
CA LYS A 217 27.39 -42.95 7.67
C LYS A 217 26.69 -43.94 8.59
N GLN A 218 27.13 -44.01 9.86
CA GLN A 218 26.50 -44.87 10.85
C GLN A 218 25.01 -44.55 11.00
N LYS A 219 24.65 -43.26 11.07
CA LYS A 219 23.26 -42.83 11.21
C LYS A 219 22.41 -43.17 9.99
N ILE A 220 22.94 -42.99 8.79
CA ILE A 220 22.25 -43.39 7.55
C ILE A 220 22.06 -44.91 7.53
N ASP A 221 23.08 -45.70 7.89
CA ASP A 221 22.97 -47.17 7.89
C ASP A 221 22.00 -47.70 8.95
N THR A 222 21.85 -47.03 10.09
CA THR A 222 20.97 -47.48 11.19
C THR A 222 19.55 -46.91 11.13
N GLU A 223 19.37 -45.69 10.59
CA GLU A 223 18.11 -44.93 10.68
C GLU A 223 17.60 -44.45 9.31
N GLY A 224 18.40 -44.59 8.24
CA GLY A 224 18.06 -44.20 6.88
C GLY A 224 17.29 -45.30 6.14
N TYR A 225 16.08 -44.98 5.66
CA TYR A 225 15.30 -45.89 4.79
C TYR A 225 15.14 -45.37 3.36
N ASN A 226 15.34 -44.07 3.13
CA ASN A 226 15.34 -43.47 1.79
C ASN A 226 16.76 -43.29 1.20
N ASN A 227 17.79 -43.52 2.02
CA ASN A 227 19.18 -43.25 1.71
C ASN A 227 20.02 -44.49 1.97
N THR A 228 20.97 -44.76 1.07
CA THR A 228 22.01 -45.76 1.25
C THR A 228 23.35 -45.04 1.16
N VAL A 229 24.31 -45.35 2.03
CA VAL A 229 25.65 -44.71 1.99
C VAL A 229 26.31 -44.84 0.62
N SER A 230 26.08 -45.95 -0.11
CA SER A 230 26.60 -46.18 -1.46
C SER A 230 26.04 -45.22 -2.52
N ASP A 231 24.86 -44.64 -2.29
CA ASP A 231 24.14 -43.82 -3.26
C ASP A 231 24.43 -42.31 -3.06
N ILE A 232 25.21 -41.97 -2.03
CA ILE A 232 25.54 -40.61 -1.66
C ILE A 232 27.01 -40.34 -1.98
N ASN A 233 27.26 -39.26 -2.71
CA ASN A 233 28.62 -38.80 -2.95
C ASN A 233 29.15 -38.05 -1.70
N PHE A 234 30.15 -38.62 -1.02
CA PHE A 234 30.84 -37.96 0.09
C PHE A 234 32.09 -37.24 -0.41
N ASP A 235 32.13 -35.91 -0.26
CA ASP A 235 33.30 -35.08 -0.55
C ASP A 235 33.90 -34.56 0.76
N VAL A 236 34.97 -35.21 1.22
CA VAL A 236 35.58 -34.92 2.52
C VAL A 236 36.91 -34.20 2.31
N ARG A 237 37.00 -32.96 2.81
CA ARG A 237 38.17 -32.10 2.67
C ARG A 237 38.59 -31.52 4.01
N THR A 238 39.85 -31.17 4.11
CA THR A 238 40.39 -30.52 5.31
C THR A 238 41.11 -29.24 4.94
N VAL A 239 40.89 -28.20 5.72
CA VAL A 239 41.63 -26.95 5.63
C VAL A 239 42.61 -26.90 6.79
N GLN A 240 43.90 -26.78 6.47
CA GLN A 240 44.98 -26.68 7.44
C GLN A 240 45.75 -25.38 7.25
N ASN A 241 46.30 -24.84 8.34
CA ASN A 241 47.17 -23.67 8.33
C ASN A 241 46.61 -22.50 7.49
N ASN A 242 45.32 -22.20 7.67
CA ASN A 242 44.62 -21.18 6.88
C ASN A 242 44.13 -20.02 7.76
N TRP A 243 44.56 -18.81 7.41
CA TRP A 243 44.23 -17.58 8.12
C TRP A 243 42.88 -16.95 7.71
N GLN A 244 42.31 -17.32 6.56
CA GLN A 244 41.18 -16.62 5.96
C GLN A 244 39.94 -16.59 6.87
N ALA A 245 39.59 -17.73 7.47
CA ALA A 245 38.44 -17.81 8.38
C ALA A 245 38.67 -16.98 9.65
N MET A 246 39.90 -16.98 10.18
CA MET A 246 40.29 -16.15 11.31
C MET A 246 40.22 -14.67 10.97
N LEU A 247 40.79 -14.25 9.84
CA LEU A 247 40.77 -12.86 9.38
C LEU A 247 39.34 -12.35 9.16
N GLY A 248 38.46 -13.17 8.57
CA GLY A 248 37.04 -12.81 8.41
C GLY A 248 36.36 -12.55 9.76
N ARG A 249 36.63 -13.38 10.78
CA ARG A 249 36.12 -13.17 12.14
C ARG A 249 36.71 -11.93 12.80
N VAL A 250 38.02 -11.71 12.68
CA VAL A 250 38.71 -10.51 13.20
C VAL A 250 38.13 -9.24 12.60
N GLN A 251 37.90 -9.19 11.29
CA GLN A 251 37.29 -8.03 10.62
C GLN A 251 35.89 -7.73 11.19
N SER A 252 35.08 -8.77 11.41
CA SER A 252 33.72 -8.64 11.98
C SER A 252 33.68 -8.47 13.51
N SER A 253 34.82 -8.47 14.19
CA SER A 253 34.89 -8.44 15.66
C SER A 253 34.81 -7.04 16.25
N ALA A 254 34.66 -6.98 17.58
CA ALA A 254 34.66 -5.75 18.37
C ALA A 254 36.07 -5.20 18.70
N LEU A 255 37.12 -5.83 18.16
CA LEU A 255 38.50 -5.33 18.35
C LEU A 255 38.65 -3.89 17.81
N PRO A 256 39.48 -3.05 18.45
CA PRO A 256 39.88 -1.76 17.89
C PRO A 256 40.50 -1.92 16.49
N GLU A 257 40.25 -0.96 15.60
CA GLU A 257 40.71 -1.03 14.21
C GLU A 257 42.25 -1.14 14.09
N GLU A 258 42.98 -0.45 14.96
CA GLU A 258 44.44 -0.55 15.04
C GLU A 258 44.91 -1.98 15.34
N GLN A 259 44.23 -2.68 16.26
CA GLN A 259 44.56 -4.06 16.59
C GLN A 259 44.22 -5.02 15.43
N LYS A 260 43.12 -4.78 14.71
CA LYS A 260 42.80 -5.53 13.49
C LYS A 260 43.88 -5.37 12.42
N GLN A 261 44.40 -4.15 12.24
CA GLN A 261 45.49 -3.87 11.29
C GLN A 261 46.80 -4.54 11.71
N GLN A 262 47.14 -4.55 13.00
CA GLN A 262 48.31 -5.26 13.52
C GLN A 262 48.24 -6.78 13.25
N ILE A 263 47.07 -7.39 13.52
CA ILE A 263 46.82 -8.81 13.22
C ILE A 263 46.98 -9.08 11.71
N LEU A 264 46.38 -8.24 10.87
CA LEU A 264 46.47 -8.38 9.41
C LEU A 264 47.91 -8.26 8.91
N ALA A 265 48.68 -7.32 9.46
CA ALA A 265 50.09 -7.11 9.11
C ALA A 265 50.96 -8.33 9.48
N ILE A 266 50.74 -8.94 10.65
CA ILE A 266 51.46 -10.17 11.05
C ILE A 266 51.11 -11.34 10.13
N VAL A 267 49.82 -11.54 9.84
CA VAL A 267 49.35 -12.64 8.99
C VAL A 267 49.89 -12.51 7.56
N ASN A 268 49.92 -11.30 7.00
CA ASN A 268 50.41 -11.03 5.64
C ASN A 268 51.93 -10.87 5.55
N GLY A 269 52.62 -10.66 6.67
CA GLY A 269 54.06 -10.48 6.72
C GLY A 269 54.87 -11.75 6.45
N PRO A 270 56.21 -11.69 6.48
CA PRO A 270 57.07 -12.86 6.34
C PRO A 270 57.06 -13.74 7.60
N GLY A 271 57.27 -15.04 7.40
CA GLY A 271 57.37 -16.04 8.47
C GLY A 271 56.55 -17.29 8.21
N SER A 272 56.87 -18.38 8.91
CA SER A 272 56.08 -19.60 8.92
C SER A 272 54.72 -19.39 9.61
N PHE A 273 53.79 -20.33 9.43
CA PHE A 273 52.48 -20.27 10.11
C PHE A 273 52.64 -20.24 11.64
N SER A 274 53.55 -21.05 12.19
CA SER A 274 53.83 -21.10 13.63
C SER A 274 54.47 -19.81 14.13
N GLU A 275 55.45 -19.25 13.42
CA GLU A 275 56.10 -18.00 13.80
C GLU A 275 55.12 -16.82 13.78
N LYS A 276 54.16 -16.83 12.85
CA LYS A 276 53.11 -15.82 12.79
C LYS A 276 52.13 -15.94 13.95
N GLU A 277 51.74 -17.16 14.32
CA GLU A 277 50.87 -17.36 15.47
C GLU A 277 51.56 -16.94 16.77
N GLU A 278 52.85 -17.27 16.96
CA GLU A 278 53.65 -16.82 18.09
C GLU A 278 53.73 -15.28 18.17
N LYS A 279 53.87 -14.59 17.02
CA LYS A 279 53.78 -13.12 16.98
C LYS A 279 52.40 -12.60 17.35
N LEU A 280 51.32 -13.32 17.05
CA LEU A 280 49.96 -12.95 17.48
C LEU A 280 49.80 -13.12 19.00
N GLN A 281 50.45 -14.11 19.62
CA GLN A 281 50.45 -14.32 21.08
C GLN A 281 51.01 -13.11 21.85
N ALA A 282 51.94 -12.38 21.25
CA ALA A 282 52.54 -11.19 21.86
C ALA A 282 51.67 -9.92 21.76
N LEU A 283 50.54 -9.95 21.03
CA LEU A 283 49.67 -8.79 20.87
C LEU A 283 48.71 -8.61 22.06
N PRO A 284 48.36 -7.37 22.44
CA PRO A 284 47.29 -7.10 23.39
C PRO A 284 45.92 -7.67 22.98
N ALA A 285 45.73 -7.94 21.67
CA ALA A 285 44.50 -8.52 21.13
C ALA A 285 44.40 -10.04 21.33
N TYR A 286 45.46 -10.71 21.80
CA TYR A 286 45.51 -12.17 21.84
C TYR A 286 44.43 -12.78 22.74
N ASP A 287 44.19 -12.22 23.92
CA ASP A 287 43.13 -12.69 24.83
C ASP A 287 41.76 -12.75 24.13
N TYR A 288 41.48 -11.76 23.26
CA TYR A 288 40.25 -11.73 22.47
C TYR A 288 40.25 -12.82 21.39
N LEU A 289 41.40 -13.02 20.71
CA LEU A 289 41.54 -14.06 19.70
C LEU A 289 41.34 -15.45 20.31
N GLU A 290 41.98 -15.71 21.44
CA GLU A 290 41.90 -16.98 22.17
C GLU A 290 40.48 -17.24 22.70
N THR A 291 39.83 -16.21 23.26
CA THR A 291 38.51 -16.36 23.90
C THR A 291 37.36 -16.42 22.91
N TYR A 292 37.39 -15.59 21.85
CA TYR A 292 36.21 -15.36 20.99
C TYR A 292 36.39 -15.77 19.53
N VAL A 293 37.64 -15.82 19.03
CA VAL A 293 37.89 -16.10 17.60
C VAL A 293 38.28 -17.56 17.39
N TYR A 294 39.31 -18.06 18.06
CA TYR A 294 39.81 -19.42 17.86
C TYR A 294 38.77 -20.52 18.16
N PRO A 295 37.95 -20.45 19.22
CA PRO A 295 37.01 -21.52 19.53
C PRO A 295 35.99 -21.78 18.40
N VAL A 296 35.53 -20.72 17.72
CA VAL A 296 34.56 -20.85 16.62
C VAL A 296 35.18 -21.30 15.29
N LEU A 297 36.52 -21.43 15.22
CA LEU A 297 37.25 -21.98 14.07
C LEU A 297 37.54 -23.48 14.22
N ARG A 298 37.20 -24.07 15.37
CA ARG A 298 37.35 -25.50 15.64
C ARG A 298 36.10 -26.24 15.18
N PHE A 299 35.88 -26.32 13.87
CA PHE A 299 34.65 -26.92 13.34
C PHE A 299 34.86 -27.81 12.11
N ALA A 300 33.83 -28.60 11.80
CA ALA A 300 33.61 -29.21 10.50
C ALA A 300 32.25 -28.78 9.96
N GLU A 301 32.23 -28.16 8.79
CA GLU A 301 30.99 -27.79 8.10
C GLU A 301 30.49 -28.98 7.30
N VAL A 302 29.25 -29.38 7.54
CA VAL A 302 28.57 -30.41 6.76
C VAL A 302 27.58 -29.72 5.84
N THR A 303 27.77 -29.87 4.54
CA THR A 303 26.87 -29.35 3.51
C THR A 303 26.12 -30.51 2.86
N VAL A 304 24.79 -30.47 2.86
CA VAL A 304 23.95 -31.55 2.33
C VAL A 304 23.16 -31.07 1.11
N ASP A 305 23.37 -31.72 -0.03
CA ASP A 305 22.48 -31.62 -1.20
C ASP A 305 21.40 -32.69 -1.09
N SER A 306 20.17 -32.26 -0.82
CA SER A 306 19.00 -33.14 -0.78
C SER A 306 18.02 -32.78 -1.89
N LYS A 307 17.36 -33.79 -2.47
CA LYS A 307 16.16 -33.59 -3.27
C LYS A 307 14.99 -33.45 -2.30
N THR A 308 14.60 -32.21 -1.99
CA THR A 308 13.26 -31.98 -1.46
C THR A 308 12.29 -32.46 -2.55
N ASN A 309 11.36 -33.35 -2.21
CA ASN A 309 10.27 -33.70 -3.11
C ASN A 309 9.09 -32.80 -2.69
N PRO A 310 8.99 -31.55 -3.20
CA PRO A 310 7.90 -30.66 -2.80
C PRO A 310 6.57 -31.34 -3.11
N LYS A 311 5.59 -31.25 -2.19
CA LYS A 311 4.20 -31.68 -2.44
C LYS A 311 3.78 -31.12 -3.78
N ARG A 312 3.15 -31.88 -4.67
CA ARG A 312 2.70 -31.34 -5.97
C ARG A 312 1.57 -30.33 -5.74
N ASP A 313 1.35 -29.44 -6.70
CA ASP A 313 0.35 -28.37 -6.54
C ASP A 313 -1.05 -28.91 -6.27
N TYR A 314 -1.45 -30.01 -6.93
CA TYR A 314 -2.72 -30.66 -6.64
C TYR A 314 -2.78 -31.23 -5.21
N GLU A 315 -1.67 -31.70 -4.65
CA GLU A 315 -1.61 -32.26 -3.29
C GLU A 315 -1.76 -31.17 -2.25
N VAL A 316 -1.02 -30.06 -2.43
CA VAL A 316 -1.13 -28.87 -1.59
C VAL A 316 -2.55 -28.32 -1.63
N TYR A 317 -3.11 -28.16 -2.82
CA TYR A 317 -4.46 -27.65 -3.00
C TYR A 317 -5.54 -28.55 -2.39
N LEU A 318 -5.48 -29.87 -2.64
CA LEU A 318 -6.45 -30.82 -2.06
C LEU A 318 -6.34 -30.90 -0.54
N LEU A 319 -5.13 -30.82 0.02
CA LEU A 319 -4.93 -30.83 1.46
C LEU A 319 -5.45 -29.53 2.09
N ALA A 320 -5.18 -28.37 1.49
CA ALA A 320 -5.74 -27.09 1.94
C ALA A 320 -7.28 -27.11 1.95
N LYS A 321 -7.89 -27.69 0.90
CA LYS A 321 -9.35 -27.86 0.84
C LYS A 321 -9.88 -28.74 1.97
N LYS A 322 -9.20 -29.86 2.27
CA LYS A 322 -9.56 -30.70 3.43
C LYS A 322 -9.42 -29.95 4.75
N ILE A 323 -8.38 -29.14 4.93
CA ILE A 323 -8.20 -28.31 6.14
C ILE A 323 -9.36 -27.32 6.28
N VAL A 324 -9.69 -26.57 5.22
CA VAL A 324 -10.82 -25.62 5.20
C VAL A 324 -12.16 -26.31 5.50
N GLU A 325 -12.33 -27.56 5.07
CA GLU A 325 -13.52 -28.38 5.33
C GLU A 325 -13.50 -29.09 6.71
N ASN A 326 -12.50 -28.83 7.56
CA ASN A 326 -12.26 -29.52 8.83
C ASN A 326 -12.15 -31.05 8.70
N ARG A 327 -11.59 -31.52 7.59
CA ARG A 327 -11.36 -32.94 7.25
C ARG A 327 -9.88 -33.36 7.34
N ALA A 328 -9.01 -32.44 7.74
CA ALA A 328 -7.59 -32.68 8.00
C ALA A 328 -7.11 -31.73 9.12
N ASN A 329 -6.02 -32.08 9.80
CA ASN A 329 -5.44 -31.22 10.82
C ASN A 329 -4.89 -29.92 10.21
N ALA A 330 -5.04 -28.81 10.92
CA ALA A 330 -4.63 -27.48 10.45
C ALA A 330 -3.12 -27.35 10.21
N ASP A 331 -2.31 -28.17 10.90
CA ASP A 331 -0.85 -28.22 10.80
C ASP A 331 -0.33 -29.12 9.65
N ALA A 332 -1.22 -29.75 8.87
CA ALA A 332 -0.82 -30.63 7.78
C ALA A 332 -0.16 -29.92 6.59
N LEU A 333 -0.34 -28.60 6.47
CA LEU A 333 0.38 -27.73 5.53
C LEU A 333 1.11 -26.67 6.32
N THR A 334 2.34 -26.32 5.94
CA THR A 334 3.03 -25.17 6.57
C THR A 334 2.30 -23.85 6.27
N ALA A 335 2.65 -22.78 7.00
CA ALA A 335 2.13 -21.44 6.74
C ALA A 335 2.34 -21.00 5.28
N GLU A 336 3.47 -21.35 4.68
CA GLU A 336 3.79 -21.04 3.28
C GLU A 336 2.99 -21.92 2.32
N GLU A 337 2.92 -23.24 2.55
CA GLU A 337 2.14 -24.13 1.70
C GLU A 337 0.65 -23.77 1.70
N MET A 338 0.10 -23.35 2.84
CA MET A 338 -1.29 -22.92 2.96
C MET A 338 -1.56 -21.63 2.17
N ARG A 339 -0.66 -20.64 2.22
CA ARG A 339 -0.79 -19.43 1.39
C ARG A 339 -0.57 -19.72 -0.09
N TYR A 340 0.40 -20.58 -0.42
CA TYR A 340 0.63 -21.04 -1.78
C TYR A 340 -0.62 -21.72 -2.36
N ALA A 341 -1.30 -22.56 -1.58
CA ALA A 341 -2.56 -23.20 -1.98
C ALA A 341 -3.63 -22.19 -2.43
N ALA A 342 -3.68 -21.02 -1.79
CA ALA A 342 -4.63 -19.96 -2.16
C ALA A 342 -4.29 -19.32 -3.52
N THR A 343 -3.03 -19.38 -3.97
CA THR A 343 -2.61 -18.88 -5.30
C THR A 343 -3.01 -19.82 -6.43
N LEU A 344 -3.24 -21.11 -6.12
CA LEU A 344 -3.64 -22.15 -7.09
C LEU A 344 -5.10 -22.06 -7.54
N THR A 345 -5.92 -21.20 -6.92
CA THR A 345 -7.32 -20.99 -7.31
C THR A 345 -7.58 -19.57 -7.80
N PRO A 346 -8.27 -19.39 -8.95
CA PRO A 346 -8.70 -18.08 -9.42
C PRO A 346 -9.98 -17.59 -8.71
N LEU A 347 -10.67 -18.45 -7.97
CA LEU A 347 -11.96 -18.13 -7.36
C LEU A 347 -11.77 -17.37 -6.04
N LEU A 348 -12.18 -16.10 -6.02
CA LEU A 348 -12.04 -15.25 -4.82
C LEU A 348 -12.72 -15.81 -3.57
N ALA A 349 -13.84 -16.52 -3.72
CA ALA A 349 -14.55 -17.12 -2.59
C ALA A 349 -13.75 -18.26 -1.95
N GLU A 350 -13.06 -19.06 -2.77
CA GLU A 350 -12.22 -20.16 -2.29
C GLU A 350 -10.89 -19.63 -1.74
N LYS A 351 -10.24 -18.73 -2.48
CA LYS A 351 -9.04 -18.02 -2.04
C LYS A 351 -9.24 -17.37 -0.66
N ARG A 352 -10.40 -16.73 -0.45
CA ARG A 352 -10.77 -16.17 0.85
C ARG A 352 -10.77 -17.22 1.96
N ARG A 353 -11.46 -18.36 1.77
CA ARG A 353 -11.56 -19.41 2.80
C ARG A 353 -10.20 -20.02 3.15
N ILE A 354 -9.34 -20.22 2.15
CA ILE A 354 -7.98 -20.71 2.38
C ILE A 354 -7.18 -19.69 3.20
N TYR A 355 -7.22 -18.40 2.86
CA TYR A 355 -6.54 -17.37 3.64
C TYR A 355 -7.16 -17.13 5.03
N GLU A 356 -8.48 -17.26 5.20
CA GLU A 356 -9.16 -17.24 6.51
C GLU A 356 -8.57 -18.34 7.40
N SER A 357 -8.52 -19.58 6.90
CA SER A 357 -7.91 -20.70 7.62
C SER A 357 -6.41 -20.50 7.88
N ALA A 358 -5.68 -19.89 6.95
CA ALA A 358 -4.26 -19.55 7.14
C ALA A 358 -4.05 -18.48 8.23
N VAL A 359 -4.94 -17.49 8.34
CA VAL A 359 -4.91 -16.47 9.39
C VAL A 359 -5.28 -17.08 10.74
N GLU A 360 -6.30 -17.94 10.80
CA GLU A 360 -6.71 -18.64 12.02
C GLU A 360 -5.61 -19.54 12.58
N THR A 361 -4.89 -20.25 11.69
CA THR A 361 -3.87 -21.23 12.08
C THR A 361 -2.52 -20.57 12.39
N TYR A 362 -2.05 -19.68 11.53
CA TYR A 362 -0.68 -19.17 11.57
C TYR A 362 -0.58 -17.70 11.94
N MET A 363 -1.64 -16.93 11.72
CA MET A 363 -1.71 -15.49 11.97
C MET A 363 -0.52 -14.70 11.37
N GLY A 364 0.08 -15.18 10.28
CA GLY A 364 1.20 -14.52 9.61
C GLY A 364 0.79 -13.21 8.94
N TRP A 365 1.68 -12.22 8.91
CA TRP A 365 1.40 -10.92 8.29
C TRP A 365 1.09 -11.06 6.79
N GLN A 366 1.70 -12.04 6.11
CA GLN A 366 1.42 -12.34 4.70
C GLN A 366 -0.03 -12.84 4.52
N SER A 367 -0.48 -13.77 5.37
CA SER A 367 -1.86 -14.28 5.33
C SER A 367 -2.86 -13.16 5.60
N LEU A 368 -2.58 -12.29 6.56
CA LEU A 368 -3.39 -11.11 6.87
C LEU A 368 -3.44 -10.14 5.68
N ASN A 369 -2.28 -9.81 5.10
CA ASN A 369 -2.22 -8.92 3.94
C ASN A 369 -3.03 -9.49 2.78
N ASN A 370 -2.82 -10.77 2.46
CA ASN A 370 -3.42 -11.43 1.31
C ASN A 370 -4.93 -11.66 1.51
N LEU A 371 -5.38 -11.95 2.73
CA LEU A 371 -6.80 -11.96 3.07
C LEU A 371 -7.44 -10.58 2.90
N GLY A 372 -6.76 -9.53 3.37
CA GLY A 372 -7.18 -8.14 3.17
C GLY A 372 -7.31 -7.77 1.69
N MET A 373 -6.35 -8.18 0.87
CA MET A 373 -6.38 -8.01 -0.58
C MET A 373 -7.55 -8.75 -1.24
N VAL A 374 -7.86 -9.98 -0.81
CA VAL A 374 -9.03 -10.70 -1.33
C VAL A 374 -10.34 -9.99 -0.99
N PHE A 375 -10.48 -9.47 0.24
CA PHE A 375 -11.65 -8.67 0.59
C PHE A 375 -11.74 -7.39 -0.24
N PHE A 376 -10.61 -6.71 -0.47
CA PHE A 376 -10.55 -5.53 -1.31
C PHE A 376 -10.99 -5.85 -2.76
N GLU A 377 -10.49 -6.92 -3.36
CA GLU A 377 -10.91 -7.34 -4.71
C GLU A 377 -12.38 -7.74 -4.78
N GLN A 378 -12.90 -8.42 -3.75
CA GLN A 378 -14.33 -8.70 -3.65
C GLN A 378 -15.14 -7.40 -3.61
N ALA A 379 -14.67 -6.38 -2.88
CA ALA A 379 -15.32 -5.07 -2.80
C ALA A 379 -15.31 -4.33 -4.15
N GLN A 380 -14.22 -4.42 -4.92
CA GLN A 380 -14.13 -3.79 -6.25
C GLN A 380 -15.10 -4.41 -7.27
N LYS A 381 -15.49 -5.68 -7.08
CA LYS A 381 -16.46 -6.38 -7.94
C LYS A 381 -17.90 -6.28 -7.45
N GLU A 382 -18.14 -5.70 -6.27
CA GLU A 382 -19.47 -5.60 -5.68
C GLU A 382 -20.20 -4.33 -6.11
N ILE A 383 -21.43 -4.49 -6.58
CA ILE A 383 -22.26 -3.41 -7.13
C ILE A 383 -23.08 -2.75 -6.01
N ARG A 384 -23.43 -3.48 -4.95
CA ARG A 384 -24.26 -2.99 -3.85
C ARG A 384 -23.40 -2.18 -2.87
N PRO A 385 -23.63 -0.87 -2.71
CA PRO A 385 -22.76 -0.01 -1.92
C PRO A 385 -22.55 -0.49 -0.47
N LYS A 386 -23.63 -0.93 0.19
CA LYS A 386 -23.55 -1.41 1.58
C LYS A 386 -22.67 -2.66 1.74
N VAL A 387 -22.72 -3.57 0.77
CA VAL A 387 -21.91 -4.80 0.80
C VAL A 387 -20.46 -4.47 0.44
N LYS A 388 -20.25 -3.58 -0.53
CA LYS A 388 -18.92 -3.05 -0.87
C LYS A 388 -18.25 -2.44 0.36
N GLN A 389 -18.95 -1.62 1.13
CA GLN A 389 -18.39 -1.01 2.36
C GLN A 389 -18.04 -2.06 3.42
N ALA A 390 -18.94 -3.01 3.70
CA ALA A 390 -18.65 -4.08 4.66
C ALA A 390 -17.46 -4.96 4.25
N LEU A 391 -17.21 -5.14 2.94
CA LEU A 391 -16.02 -5.83 2.45
C LEU A 391 -14.75 -4.98 2.62
N LEU A 392 -14.81 -3.67 2.37
CA LEU A 392 -13.70 -2.76 2.61
C LEU A 392 -13.34 -2.66 4.09
N GLU A 393 -14.31 -2.64 5.00
CA GLU A 393 -14.07 -2.70 6.45
C GLU A 393 -13.27 -3.95 6.84
N LYS A 394 -13.62 -5.12 6.27
CA LYS A 394 -12.87 -6.37 6.48
C LYS A 394 -11.46 -6.33 5.87
N ALA A 395 -11.31 -5.70 4.71
CA ALA A 395 -10.01 -5.48 4.09
C ALA A 395 -9.12 -4.60 4.99
N ILE A 396 -9.64 -3.45 5.42
CA ILE A 396 -8.99 -2.49 6.33
C ILE A 396 -8.54 -3.18 7.62
N LEU A 397 -9.39 -3.99 8.24
CA LEU A 397 -9.05 -4.70 9.48
C LEU A 397 -7.82 -5.61 9.29
N ASN A 398 -7.82 -6.43 8.25
CA ASN A 398 -6.74 -7.37 7.96
C ASN A 398 -5.44 -6.66 7.55
N LEU A 399 -5.54 -5.67 6.65
CA LEU A 399 -4.40 -4.87 6.20
C LEU A 399 -3.79 -4.06 7.35
N ARG A 400 -4.61 -3.56 8.29
CA ARG A 400 -4.14 -2.90 9.51
C ARG A 400 -3.29 -3.85 10.34
N TYR A 401 -3.76 -5.07 10.62
CA TYR A 401 -2.97 -6.05 11.36
C TYR A 401 -1.67 -6.43 10.62
N ALA A 402 -1.73 -6.58 9.30
CA ALA A 402 -0.54 -6.84 8.49
C ALA A 402 0.49 -5.69 8.60
N ALA A 403 0.06 -4.44 8.43
CA ALA A 403 0.91 -3.26 8.53
C ALA A 403 1.55 -3.07 9.91
N HIS A 404 0.85 -3.40 10.99
CA HIS A 404 1.43 -3.31 12.34
C HIS A 404 2.44 -4.44 12.62
N ARG A 405 2.24 -5.64 12.06
CA ARG A 405 3.18 -6.77 12.23
C ARG A 405 4.43 -6.64 11.34
N LYS A 406 4.28 -6.03 10.17
CA LYS A 406 5.35 -5.81 9.21
C LYS A 406 5.26 -4.36 8.68
N PRO A 407 5.77 -3.38 9.44
CA PRO A 407 5.67 -1.98 9.09
C PRO A 407 6.64 -1.61 7.97
N GLU A 408 6.19 -1.74 6.72
CA GLU A 408 6.89 -1.24 5.53
C GLU A 408 5.94 -0.41 4.65
N ALA A 409 6.48 0.38 3.73
CA ALA A 409 5.70 1.27 2.88
C ALA A 409 4.58 0.54 2.13
N GLN A 410 4.82 -0.67 1.62
CA GLN A 410 3.81 -1.42 0.86
C GLN A 410 2.57 -1.77 1.70
N GLN A 411 2.74 -2.18 2.97
CA GLN A 411 1.62 -2.57 3.82
C GLN A 411 0.77 -1.36 4.20
N PHE A 412 1.40 -0.22 4.49
CA PHE A 412 0.69 1.02 4.75
C PHE A 412 0.06 1.61 3.47
N TYR A 413 0.67 1.44 2.30
CA TYR A 413 0.06 1.79 1.02
C TYR A 413 -1.20 0.96 0.75
N ASN A 414 -1.15 -0.35 0.97
CA ASN A 414 -2.32 -1.23 0.85
C ASN A 414 -3.47 -0.76 1.77
N LEU A 415 -3.16 -0.47 3.03
CA LEU A 415 -4.12 0.04 4.00
C LEU A 415 -4.69 1.41 3.58
N ALA A 416 -3.84 2.32 3.10
CA ALA A 416 -4.24 3.65 2.65
C ALA A 416 -5.23 3.58 1.47
N VAL A 417 -4.96 2.73 0.47
CA VAL A 417 -5.87 2.54 -0.67
C VAL A 417 -7.22 1.98 -0.21
N ALA A 418 -7.23 1.06 0.76
CA ALA A 418 -8.48 0.53 1.29
C ALA A 418 -9.32 1.61 2.00
N HIS A 419 -8.70 2.46 2.82
CA HIS A 419 -9.37 3.63 3.44
C HIS A 419 -9.85 4.65 2.39
N HIS A 420 -9.02 4.94 1.38
CA HIS A 420 -9.36 5.85 0.29
C HIS A 420 -10.62 5.37 -0.45
N GLN A 421 -10.69 4.08 -0.75
CA GLN A 421 -11.86 3.46 -1.40
C GLN A 421 -13.10 3.35 -0.49
N HIS A 422 -12.90 3.24 0.83
CA HIS A 422 -13.98 3.24 1.82
C HIS A 422 -14.63 4.62 1.96
N GLY A 423 -13.85 5.67 1.76
CA GLY A 423 -14.28 7.07 1.91
C GLY A 423 -13.86 7.68 3.25
N ASP A 424 -12.76 7.20 3.83
CA ASP A 424 -12.17 7.68 5.09
C ASP A 424 -10.92 8.54 4.78
N PRO A 425 -11.08 9.82 4.41
CA PRO A 425 -9.97 10.61 3.89
C PRO A 425 -8.86 10.84 4.92
N LEU A 426 -9.20 11.00 6.21
CA LEU A 426 -8.20 11.27 7.24
C LEU A 426 -7.32 10.05 7.49
N GLU A 427 -7.94 8.88 7.62
CA GLU A 427 -7.29 7.59 7.83
C GLU A 427 -6.45 7.19 6.62
N ALA A 428 -6.94 7.47 5.41
CA ALA A 428 -6.19 7.26 4.17
C ALA A 428 -4.94 8.15 4.11
N LEU A 429 -5.08 9.47 4.34
CA LEU A 429 -3.94 10.41 4.36
C LEU A 429 -2.90 10.01 5.41
N GLN A 430 -3.35 9.65 6.62
CA GLN A 430 -2.46 9.20 7.68
C GLN A 430 -1.70 7.93 7.26
N SER A 431 -2.38 6.97 6.62
CA SER A 431 -1.75 5.73 6.15
C SER A 431 -0.76 5.99 5.00
N TYR A 432 -1.07 6.90 4.07
CA TYR A 432 -0.12 7.33 3.03
C TYR A 432 1.12 8.00 3.67
N ASP A 433 0.93 8.87 4.65
CA ASP A 433 2.04 9.53 5.36
C ASP A 433 2.93 8.53 6.11
N TYR A 434 2.35 7.49 6.73
CA TYR A 434 3.13 6.41 7.32
C TYR A 434 3.95 5.65 6.28
N ALA A 435 3.34 5.32 5.12
CA ALA A 435 4.06 4.66 4.04
C ALA A 435 5.26 5.49 3.55
N ILE A 436 5.07 6.81 3.39
CA ILE A 436 6.15 7.74 3.00
C ILE A 436 7.26 7.77 4.06
N ARG A 437 6.91 7.89 5.35
CA ARG A 437 7.88 7.99 6.45
C ARG A 437 8.73 6.74 6.62
N LEU A 438 8.16 5.56 6.40
CA LEU A 438 8.89 4.29 6.48
C LEU A 438 9.89 4.11 5.32
N GLY A 439 9.63 4.75 4.18
CA GLY A 439 10.43 4.57 2.97
C GLY A 439 10.21 3.20 2.32
N GLY A 440 10.69 3.06 1.09
CA GLY A 440 10.53 1.83 0.32
C GLY A 440 11.07 1.97 -1.11
N PRO A 441 10.88 0.95 -1.95
CA PRO A 441 11.25 1.02 -3.36
C PRO A 441 10.63 2.23 -4.03
N LEU A 442 11.42 2.94 -4.85
CA LEU A 442 10.97 4.16 -5.53
C LEU A 442 9.63 4.01 -6.28
N PRO A 443 9.37 2.91 -7.02
CA PRO A 443 8.08 2.73 -7.68
C PRO A 443 6.89 2.74 -6.72
N VAL A 444 7.03 2.12 -5.53
CA VAL A 444 5.98 2.09 -4.51
C VAL A 444 5.74 3.51 -3.96
N LEU A 445 6.82 4.23 -3.65
CA LEU A 445 6.70 5.61 -3.14
C LEU A 445 6.05 6.54 -4.16
N GLN A 446 6.37 6.41 -5.45
CA GLN A 446 5.73 7.19 -6.50
C GLN A 446 4.22 6.90 -6.60
N GLN A 447 3.79 5.64 -6.43
CA GLN A 447 2.37 5.28 -6.38
C GLN A 447 1.67 5.87 -5.15
N VAL A 448 2.33 5.79 -3.98
CA VAL A 448 1.85 6.40 -2.73
C VAL A 448 1.62 7.90 -2.91
N PHE A 449 2.60 8.64 -3.43
CA PHE A 449 2.45 10.08 -3.68
C PHE A 449 1.37 10.39 -4.71
N THR A 450 1.25 9.59 -5.76
CA THR A 450 0.22 9.78 -6.80
C THR A 450 -1.19 9.63 -6.23
N ASP A 451 -1.45 8.58 -5.45
CA ASP A 451 -2.77 8.34 -4.86
C ASP A 451 -3.08 9.26 -3.69
N LYS A 452 -2.05 9.67 -2.92
CA LYS A 452 -2.19 10.70 -1.90
C LYS A 452 -2.61 12.03 -2.52
N ALA A 453 -1.93 12.45 -3.59
CA ALA A 453 -2.30 13.66 -4.33
C ALA A 453 -3.71 13.59 -4.92
N ALA A 454 -4.11 12.42 -5.44
CA ALA A 454 -5.47 12.19 -5.91
C ALA A 454 -6.52 12.42 -4.80
N LEU A 455 -6.24 11.95 -3.58
CA LEU A 455 -7.11 12.18 -2.43
C LEU A 455 -7.14 13.66 -2.04
N GLU A 456 -5.98 14.31 -1.92
CA GLU A 456 -5.84 15.74 -1.60
C GLU A 456 -6.59 16.61 -2.62
N LEU A 457 -6.47 16.30 -3.91
CA LEU A 457 -7.24 16.93 -4.98
C LEU A 457 -8.75 16.77 -4.76
N SER A 458 -9.20 15.55 -4.45
CA SER A 458 -10.62 15.27 -4.31
C SER A 458 -11.26 16.11 -3.20
N ILE A 459 -10.56 16.30 -2.08
CA ILE A 459 -11.06 17.05 -0.91
C ILE A 459 -10.75 18.56 -0.98
N GLY A 460 -10.10 19.02 -2.05
CA GLY A 460 -9.81 20.43 -2.28
C GLY A 460 -8.55 20.96 -1.58
N GLN A 461 -7.63 20.08 -1.14
CA GLN A 461 -6.33 20.44 -0.57
C GLN A 461 -5.29 20.64 -1.69
N TYR A 462 -5.51 21.64 -2.54
CA TYR A 462 -4.72 21.82 -3.77
C TYR A 462 -3.25 22.14 -3.51
N ASP A 463 -2.91 22.90 -2.46
CA ASP A 463 -1.51 23.22 -2.14
C ASP A 463 -0.75 21.99 -1.63
N ASP A 464 -1.43 21.08 -0.96
CA ASP A 464 -0.86 19.81 -0.51
C ASP A 464 -0.66 18.88 -1.71
N ALA A 465 -1.65 18.81 -2.59
CA ALA A 465 -1.56 18.08 -3.85
C ALA A 465 -0.40 18.54 -4.75
N VAL A 466 -0.10 19.85 -4.82
CA VAL A 466 1.10 20.35 -5.53
C VAL A 466 2.37 19.70 -4.97
N ARG A 467 2.50 19.66 -3.64
CA ARG A 467 3.68 19.09 -2.98
C ARG A 467 3.75 17.59 -3.21
N SER A 468 2.65 16.87 -3.02
CA SER A 468 2.60 15.42 -3.25
C SER A 468 2.93 15.06 -4.70
N LEU A 469 2.38 15.77 -5.70
CA LEU A 469 2.67 15.50 -7.12
C LEU A 469 4.11 15.82 -7.51
N SER A 470 4.81 16.71 -6.80
CA SER A 470 6.24 16.97 -7.07
C SER A 470 7.14 15.75 -6.80
N PHE A 471 6.67 14.81 -5.98
CA PHE A 471 7.31 13.52 -5.71
C PHE A 471 6.63 12.35 -6.43
N ALA A 472 5.54 12.60 -7.15
CA ALA A 472 4.92 11.60 -7.99
C ALA A 472 5.79 11.32 -9.23
N GLY A 473 5.78 10.07 -9.70
CA GLY A 473 6.50 9.68 -10.91
C GLY A 473 5.88 10.23 -12.20
N THR A 474 6.38 9.78 -13.35
CA THR A 474 5.85 10.18 -14.67
C THR A 474 4.69 9.31 -15.17
N GLY A 475 4.06 8.54 -14.27
CA GLY A 475 2.92 7.69 -14.61
C GLY A 475 1.70 8.49 -15.07
N TYR A 476 0.84 7.85 -15.85
CA TYR A 476 -0.39 8.45 -16.39
C TYR A 476 -1.19 9.25 -15.36
N ALA A 477 -1.53 8.64 -14.22
CA ALA A 477 -2.36 9.27 -13.20
C ALA A 477 -1.70 10.53 -12.60
N ALA A 478 -0.38 10.50 -12.39
CA ALA A 478 0.36 11.66 -11.89
C ALA A 478 0.35 12.83 -12.89
N GLN A 479 0.61 12.54 -14.17
CA GLN A 479 0.60 13.54 -15.24
C GLN A 479 -0.80 14.13 -15.45
N PHE A 480 -1.84 13.28 -15.48
CA PHE A 480 -3.22 13.70 -15.58
C PHE A 480 -3.62 14.60 -14.41
N ASN A 481 -3.33 14.16 -13.18
CA ASN A 481 -3.68 14.89 -11.97
C ASN A 481 -2.94 16.23 -11.88
N MET A 482 -1.72 16.33 -12.43
CA MET A 482 -1.02 17.61 -12.51
C MET A 482 -1.74 18.60 -13.44
N ALA A 483 -2.18 18.15 -14.63
CA ALA A 483 -2.96 18.99 -15.54
C ALA A 483 -4.30 19.43 -14.91
N LEU A 484 -4.99 18.49 -14.24
CA LEU A 484 -6.24 18.78 -13.51
C LEU A 484 -6.00 19.75 -12.34
N LEU A 485 -4.91 19.59 -11.59
CA LEU A 485 -4.55 20.50 -10.49
C LEU A 485 -4.35 21.93 -10.99
N TYR A 486 -3.61 22.10 -12.09
CA TYR A 486 -3.39 23.41 -12.70
C TYR A 486 -4.72 24.04 -13.14
N PHE A 487 -5.61 23.23 -13.73
CA PHE A 487 -6.96 23.68 -14.07
C PHE A 487 -7.76 24.13 -12.83
N LEU A 488 -7.75 23.34 -11.76
CA LEU A 488 -8.50 23.64 -10.52
C LEU A 488 -7.94 24.85 -9.76
N LYS A 489 -6.65 25.18 -9.96
CA LYS A 489 -6.02 26.42 -9.50
C LYS A 489 -6.16 27.57 -10.50
N GLU A 490 -7.01 27.42 -11.52
CA GLU A 490 -7.31 28.40 -12.57
C GLU A 490 -6.11 28.80 -13.44
N ASN A 491 -5.02 28.04 -13.42
CA ASN A 491 -3.90 28.18 -14.36
C ASN A 491 -4.21 27.41 -15.65
N TYR A 492 -5.13 27.94 -16.46
CA TYR A 492 -5.60 27.25 -17.66
C TYR A 492 -4.54 27.10 -18.75
N GLU A 493 -3.60 28.04 -18.85
CA GLU A 493 -2.50 27.97 -19.81
C GLU A 493 -1.56 26.82 -19.47
N GLY A 494 -1.07 26.76 -18.23
CA GLY A 494 -0.23 25.64 -17.78
C GLY A 494 -0.97 24.30 -17.80
N ALA A 495 -2.27 24.28 -17.50
CA ALA A 495 -3.10 23.08 -17.63
C ALA A 495 -3.16 22.59 -19.09
N ALA A 496 -3.31 23.50 -20.06
CA ALA A 496 -3.33 23.17 -21.48
C ALA A 496 -1.98 22.61 -21.95
N GLU A 497 -0.87 23.19 -21.52
CA GLU A 497 0.47 22.68 -21.85
C GLU A 497 0.71 21.27 -21.31
N LEU A 498 0.34 21.04 -20.04
CA LEU A 498 0.45 19.73 -19.41
C LEU A 498 -0.47 18.70 -20.09
N GLY A 499 -1.69 19.10 -20.45
CA GLY A 499 -2.62 18.26 -21.19
C GLY A 499 -2.13 17.90 -22.59
N GLN A 500 -1.48 18.83 -23.30
CA GLN A 500 -0.83 18.54 -24.59
C GLN A 500 0.32 17.54 -24.45
N LYS A 501 1.18 17.70 -23.43
CA LYS A 501 2.26 16.75 -23.13
C LYS A 501 1.71 15.36 -22.81
N LEU A 502 0.62 15.30 -22.04
CA LEU A 502 -0.06 14.05 -21.72
C LEU A 502 -0.60 13.38 -22.99
N LEU A 503 -1.31 14.12 -23.85
CA LEU A 503 -1.86 13.60 -25.11
C LEU A 503 -0.80 13.23 -26.14
N ALA A 504 0.40 13.82 -26.09
CA ALA A 504 1.52 13.35 -26.91
C ALA A 504 1.95 11.93 -26.54
N THR A 505 1.76 11.52 -25.28
CA THR A 505 2.05 10.17 -24.78
C THR A 505 0.84 9.24 -24.90
N TYR A 506 -0.36 9.76 -24.66
CA TYR A 506 -1.63 9.02 -24.67
C TYR A 506 -2.64 9.66 -25.64
N PRO A 507 -2.41 9.58 -26.97
CA PRO A 507 -3.17 10.33 -27.96
C PRO A 507 -4.63 9.89 -28.14
N GLN A 508 -5.03 8.76 -27.57
CA GLN A 508 -6.41 8.25 -27.61
C GLN A 508 -7.07 8.28 -26.24
N ASP A 509 -6.58 9.11 -25.31
CA ASP A 509 -7.15 9.19 -23.98
C ASP A 509 -8.40 10.09 -23.96
N ALA A 510 -9.56 9.46 -23.73
CA ALA A 510 -10.84 10.15 -23.68
C ALA A 510 -10.94 11.17 -22.52
N ASN A 511 -10.40 10.84 -21.35
CA ASN A 511 -10.45 11.73 -20.18
C ASN A 511 -9.54 12.94 -20.39
N ALA A 512 -8.36 12.76 -20.97
CA ALA A 512 -7.41 13.83 -21.23
C ALA A 512 -7.97 14.78 -22.29
N HIS A 513 -8.57 14.25 -23.35
CA HIS A 513 -9.31 15.06 -24.31
C HIS A 513 -10.51 15.78 -23.66
N TYR A 514 -11.27 15.12 -22.79
CA TYR A 514 -12.39 15.77 -22.10
C TYR A 514 -11.91 16.92 -21.20
N LEU A 515 -10.83 16.72 -20.43
CA LEU A 515 -10.23 17.78 -19.62
C LEU A 515 -9.74 18.95 -20.50
N MET A 516 -9.11 18.66 -21.64
CA MET A 516 -8.71 19.71 -22.60
C MET A 516 -9.90 20.47 -23.17
N ALA A 517 -11.04 19.80 -23.39
CA ALA A 517 -12.26 20.46 -23.81
C ALA A 517 -12.79 21.41 -22.73
N VAL A 518 -12.79 20.98 -21.46
CA VAL A 518 -13.16 21.81 -20.30
C VAL A 518 -12.19 23.00 -20.14
N ILE A 519 -10.88 22.79 -20.31
CA ILE A 519 -9.87 23.87 -20.32
C ILE A 519 -10.19 24.88 -21.43
N GLY A 520 -10.51 24.41 -22.64
CA GLY A 520 -10.93 25.26 -23.75
C GLY A 520 -12.18 26.08 -23.42
N ALA A 521 -13.18 25.45 -22.83
CA ALA A 521 -14.43 26.10 -22.41
C ALA A 521 -14.18 27.21 -21.37
N ARG A 522 -13.34 26.96 -20.36
CA ARG A 522 -12.99 27.93 -19.31
C ARG A 522 -12.08 29.05 -19.80
N SER A 523 -11.24 28.75 -20.79
CA SER A 523 -10.34 29.72 -21.45
C SER A 523 -11.01 30.50 -22.58
N GLN A 524 -12.31 30.31 -22.83
CA GLN A 524 -13.05 30.94 -23.93
C GLN A 524 -12.48 30.61 -25.34
N LYS A 525 -11.84 29.44 -25.48
CA LYS A 525 -11.29 28.93 -26.73
C LYS A 525 -12.23 27.87 -27.30
N GLU A 526 -13.29 28.34 -27.96
CA GLU A 526 -14.38 27.49 -28.45
C GLU A 526 -13.92 26.40 -29.44
N GLU A 527 -12.99 26.73 -30.34
CA GLU A 527 -12.45 25.77 -31.31
C GLU A 527 -11.69 24.63 -30.62
N LEU A 528 -10.85 24.97 -29.63
CA LEU A 528 -10.11 24.01 -28.82
C LEU A 528 -11.06 23.10 -28.04
N MET A 529 -12.11 23.69 -27.45
CA MET A 529 -13.18 22.95 -26.78
C MET A 529 -13.83 21.93 -27.73
N ALA A 530 -14.28 22.38 -28.89
CA ALA A 530 -14.99 21.55 -29.85
C ALA A 530 -14.09 20.43 -30.43
N GLN A 531 -12.82 20.74 -30.72
CA GLN A 531 -11.85 19.76 -31.20
C GLN A 531 -11.68 18.61 -30.21
N HIS A 532 -11.35 18.93 -28.96
CA HIS A 532 -11.05 17.90 -27.97
C HIS A 532 -12.30 17.19 -27.48
N LEU A 533 -13.45 17.87 -27.41
CA LEU A 533 -14.71 17.21 -27.08
C LEU A 533 -15.08 16.16 -28.12
N ARG A 534 -14.85 16.44 -29.41
CA ARG A 534 -15.06 15.48 -30.50
C ARG A 534 -14.16 14.24 -30.35
N GLU A 535 -12.87 14.43 -30.08
CA GLU A 535 -11.95 13.30 -29.90
C GLU A 535 -12.30 12.48 -28.63
N ALA A 536 -12.68 13.13 -27.54
CA ALA A 536 -13.14 12.45 -26.33
C ALA A 536 -14.37 11.56 -26.60
N ILE A 537 -15.36 12.08 -27.31
CA ILE A 537 -16.60 11.35 -27.65
C ILE A 537 -16.35 10.23 -28.67
N LYS A 538 -15.41 10.43 -29.59
CA LYS A 538 -15.01 9.40 -30.56
C LYS A 538 -14.42 8.18 -29.86
N VAL A 539 -13.60 8.38 -28.83
CA VAL A 539 -13.03 7.29 -28.03
C VAL A 539 -14.08 6.72 -27.05
N GLN A 540 -14.82 7.59 -26.37
CA GLN A 540 -15.82 7.20 -25.37
C GLN A 540 -17.17 7.90 -25.62
N PRO A 541 -18.08 7.27 -26.41
CA PRO A 541 -19.39 7.81 -26.77
C PRO A 541 -20.25 8.34 -25.62
N THR A 542 -20.15 7.74 -24.43
CA THR A 542 -20.93 8.14 -23.25
C THR A 542 -20.60 9.55 -22.75
N LEU A 543 -19.44 10.11 -23.12
CA LEU A 543 -19.06 11.48 -22.78
C LEU A 543 -19.92 12.55 -23.45
N ALA A 544 -20.64 12.21 -24.53
CA ALA A 544 -21.59 13.14 -25.15
C ALA A 544 -22.73 13.50 -24.19
N GLY A 545 -23.30 12.51 -23.50
CA GLY A 545 -24.33 12.73 -22.48
C GLY A 545 -23.79 13.51 -21.29
N LYS A 546 -22.57 13.18 -20.83
CA LYS A 546 -21.89 13.92 -19.77
C LYS A 546 -21.73 15.40 -20.16
N ALA A 547 -21.24 15.69 -21.36
CA ALA A 547 -21.00 17.07 -21.82
C ALA A 547 -22.27 17.92 -21.92
N ILE A 548 -23.42 17.31 -22.23
CA ILE A 548 -24.72 18.01 -22.28
C ILE A 548 -25.18 18.44 -20.88
N GLU A 549 -24.87 17.65 -19.86
CA GLU A 549 -25.25 17.92 -18.47
C GLU A 549 -24.19 18.72 -17.71
N ASP A 550 -22.96 18.77 -18.23
CA ASP A 550 -21.83 19.42 -17.58
C ASP A 550 -21.95 20.94 -17.65
N LEU A 551 -21.89 21.57 -16.48
CA LEU A 551 -21.97 23.02 -16.36
C LEU A 551 -20.83 23.75 -17.07
N GLU A 552 -19.69 23.10 -17.25
CA GLU A 552 -18.52 23.68 -17.92
C GLU A 552 -18.84 24.11 -19.36
N PHE A 553 -19.76 23.40 -20.03
CA PHE A 553 -20.13 23.66 -21.42
C PHE A 553 -21.41 24.49 -21.58
N ARG A 554 -22.08 24.86 -20.48
CA ARG A 554 -23.40 25.51 -20.52
C ARG A 554 -23.47 26.74 -21.41
N LYS A 555 -22.40 27.55 -21.45
CA LYS A 555 -22.30 28.76 -22.28
C LYS A 555 -22.27 28.44 -23.79
N TYR A 556 -21.83 27.24 -24.16
CA TYR A 556 -21.62 26.81 -25.54
C TYR A 556 -22.75 25.94 -26.10
N HIS A 557 -23.74 25.54 -25.29
CA HIS A 557 -24.82 24.65 -25.75
C HIS A 557 -25.60 25.12 -27.00
N LYS A 558 -25.59 26.42 -27.28
CA LYS A 558 -26.28 27.00 -28.44
C LYS A 558 -25.37 27.23 -29.64
N THR A 559 -24.07 26.94 -29.54
CA THR A 559 -23.11 27.19 -30.62
C THR A 559 -23.05 26.01 -31.58
N THR A 560 -22.71 26.31 -32.83
CA THR A 560 -22.54 25.29 -33.88
C THR A 560 -21.37 24.39 -33.57
N ALA A 561 -20.26 24.92 -33.04
CA ALA A 561 -19.07 24.15 -32.72
C ALA A 561 -19.36 23.07 -31.66
N PHE A 562 -20.13 23.39 -30.61
CA PHE A 562 -20.55 22.41 -29.61
C PHE A 562 -21.46 21.35 -30.22
N ALA A 563 -22.49 21.77 -30.97
CA ALA A 563 -23.40 20.84 -31.64
C ALA A 563 -22.67 19.89 -32.60
N ASP A 564 -21.66 20.37 -33.33
CA ASP A 564 -20.86 19.58 -34.25
C ASP A 564 -19.85 18.67 -33.54
N ALA A 565 -19.33 19.06 -32.36
CA ALA A 565 -18.47 18.21 -31.55
C ALA A 565 -19.23 16.97 -31.01
N LEU A 566 -20.54 17.10 -30.76
CA LEU A 566 -21.38 15.99 -30.30
C LEU A 566 -21.80 15.01 -31.42
N LYS A 567 -21.64 15.38 -32.69
CA LYS A 567 -22.00 14.50 -33.82
C LYS A 567 -20.95 13.42 -34.01
N GLN A 568 -21.35 12.16 -33.83
CA GLN A 568 -20.55 11.04 -34.31
C GLN A 568 -20.66 10.98 -35.84
N LYS A 569 -19.55 11.16 -36.55
CA LYS A 569 -19.50 10.75 -37.96
C LYS A 569 -19.65 9.23 -37.97
N ARG A 570 -20.78 8.76 -38.50
CA ARG A 570 -21.04 7.34 -38.79
C ARG A 570 -20.00 6.80 -39.76
#